data_AF-A0A942T4H8-F1
#
_entry.id   AF-A0A942T4H8-F1
#
_cell.length_a   1.000
_cell.length_b   1.000
_cell.length_c   1.000
_cell.angle_alpha   90.00
_cell.angle_beta   90.00
_cell.angle_gamma   90.00
#
_symmetry.space_group_name_H-M   'P 1'
#
loop_
_entity.id
_entity.type
_entity.pdbx_description
1 polymer ?
#
loop_
_entity_poly.entity_id
_entity_poly.type
_entity_poly.pdbx_seq_one_letter_code
_entity_poly.pdbx_strand_id
1 'polypeptide(L)' 'MDKKQIEYKILELKDEYLQLQHNLEKLEYVKGNIAPLEKRLSEIEEELNSLNQLLRKIAGQTQK' A
#
# COMPACT_ATOMS: atom_id res chain seq x y z
N MET A 1 -5.64 -14.64 8.87
CA MET A 1 -4.34 -14.03 8.54
C MET A 1 -3.63 -13.73 9.85
N ASP A 2 -2.43 -14.27 10.02
CA ASP A 2 -1.59 -13.94 11.17
C ASP A 2 -1.00 -12.54 11.05
N LYS A 3 -0.60 -11.96 12.19
CA LYS A 3 0.06 -10.66 12.26
C LYS A 3 1.21 -10.55 11.23
N LYS A 4 2.05 -11.57 11.15
CA LYS A 4 3.18 -11.64 10.20
C LYS A 4 2.75 -11.60 8.74
N GLN A 5 1.63 -12.24 8.39
CA GLN A 5 1.13 -12.25 7.02
C GLN A 5 0.66 -10.85 6.61
N ILE A 6 0.04 -10.11 7.54
CA ILE A 6 -0.38 -8.73 7.31
C ILE A 6 0.85 -7.81 7.17
N GLU A 7 1.85 -7.96 8.05
CA GLU A 7 3.12 -7.21 7.95
C GLU A 7 3.85 -7.47 6.63
N TYR A 8 3.86 -8.73 6.16
CA TYR A 8 4.45 -9.09 4.87
C TYR A 8 3.71 -8.44 3.70
N LYS A 9 2.37 -8.46 3.75
CA LYS A 9 1.53 -7.84 2.71
C LYS A 9 1.66 -6.33 2.68
N ILE A 10 1.83 -5.70 3.84
CA ILE A 10 2.15 -4.26 3.95
C ILE A 10 3.50 -3.96 3.31
N LEU A 11 4.51 -4.83 3.48
CA LEU A 11 5.81 -4.69 2.84
C LEU A 11 5.70 -4.80 1.31
N GLU A 12 4.97 -5.80 0.81
CA GLU A 12 4.73 -5.96 -0.63
C GLU A 12 4.02 -4.72 -1.22
N LEU A 13 2.97 -4.24 -0.56
CA LEU A 13 2.25 -3.03 -1.02
C LEU A 13 3.13 -1.77 -0.99
N LYS A 14 4.06 -1.67 -0.03
CA LYS A 14 5.03 -0.56 0.01
C LYS A 14 6.04 -0.64 -1.13
N ASP A 15 6.48 -1.85 -1.49
CA ASP A 15 7.36 -2.05 -2.63
C ASP A 15 6.63 -1.68 -3.94
N GLU A 16 5.36 -2.12 -4.07
CA GLU A 16 4.49 -1.76 -5.19
C GLU A 16 4.26 -0.24 -5.26
N TYR A 17 4.02 0.42 -4.12
CA TYR A 17 3.92 1.88 -4.01
C TYR A 17 5.18 2.58 -4.54
N LEU A 18 6.37 2.13 -4.10
CA LEU A 18 7.64 2.73 -4.50
C LEU A 18 7.88 2.57 -6.00
N GLN A 19 7.59 1.38 -6.54
CA GLN A 19 7.69 1.11 -7.97
C GLN A 19 6.70 1.97 -8.76
N LEU A 20 5.49 2.17 -8.24
CA LEU A 20 4.48 3.00 -8.87
C LEU A 20 4.90 4.48 -8.89
N GLN A 21 5.48 4.97 -7.79
CA GLN A 21 6.04 6.31 -7.68
C GLN A 21 7.15 6.53 -8.71
N HIS A 22 8.09 5.59 -8.82
CA HIS A 22 9.15 5.62 -9.85
C HIS A 22 8.57 5.66 -11.28
N ASN A 23 7.51 4.90 -11.53
CA ASN A 23 6.84 4.91 -12.83
C ASN A 23 6.10 6.23 -13.07
N LEU A 24 5.53 6.84 -12.02
CA LEU A 24 4.80 8.10 -12.09
C LEU A 24 5.75 9.24 -12.43
N GLU A 25 6.91 9.34 -11.78
CA GLU A 25 7.97 10.30 -12.14
C GLU A 25 8.41 10.14 -13.60
N LYS A 26 8.58 8.89 -14.06
CA LYS A 26 8.95 8.60 -15.45
C LYS A 26 7.85 8.99 -16.43
N LEU A 27 6.58 8.73 -16.08
CA LEU A 27 5.41 9.07 -16.90
C LEU A 27 5.20 10.58 -16.99
N GLU A 28 5.35 11.28 -15.86
CA GLU A 28 5.31 12.74 -15.81
C GLU A 28 6.39 13.36 -16.70
N TYR A 29 7.61 12.80 -16.64
CA TYR A 29 8.72 13.22 -17.49
C TYR A 29 8.42 13.06 -19.00
N VAL A 30 7.75 11.98 -19.40
CA VAL A 30 7.34 11.78 -20.81
C VAL A 30 6.02 12.48 -21.18
N LYS A 31 5.47 13.35 -20.30
CA LYS A 31 4.13 13.96 -20.43
C LYS A 31 3.02 12.92 -20.69
N GLY A 32 3.20 11.72 -20.17
CA GLY A 32 2.21 10.66 -20.23
C GLY A 32 1.09 10.86 -19.20
N ASN A 33 0.03 10.05 -19.31
CA ASN A 33 -1.11 10.17 -18.41
C ASN A 33 -0.82 9.49 -17.06
N ILE A 34 -0.63 10.30 -16.01
CA ILE A 34 -0.38 9.84 -14.63
C ILE A 34 -1.66 9.51 -13.85
N ALA A 35 -2.84 9.93 -14.33
CA ALA A 35 -4.13 9.67 -13.68
C ALA A 35 -4.39 8.20 -13.31
N PRO A 36 -4.08 7.19 -14.16
CA PRO A 36 -4.22 5.79 -13.76
C PRO A 36 -3.24 5.38 -12.64
N LEU A 37 -2.04 5.98 -12.58
CA LEU A 37 -1.08 5.69 -11.52
C LEU A 37 -1.47 6.35 -10.20
N GLU A 38 -1.92 7.61 -10.21
CA GLU A 38 -2.43 8.28 -9.00
C GLU A 38 -3.61 7.53 -8.39
N LYS A 39 -4.53 7.04 -9.24
CA LYS A 39 -5.64 6.21 -8.78
C LYS A 39 -5.11 4.94 -8.10
N ARG A 40 -4.13 4.29 -8.70
CA ARG A 40 -3.55 3.05 -8.15
C ARG A 40 -2.79 3.29 -6.85
N LEU A 41 -2.09 4.42 -6.73
CA LEU A 41 -1.45 4.88 -5.50
C LEU A 41 -2.47 5.02 -4.37
N SER A 42 -3.60 5.66 -4.65
CA SER A 42 -4.69 5.82 -3.68
C SER A 42 -5.26 4.46 -3.24
N GLU A 43 -5.45 3.53 -4.18
CA GLU A 43 -5.89 2.16 -3.86
C GLU A 43 -4.91 1.45 -2.91
N ILE A 44 -3.60 1.55 -3.17
CA ILE A 44 -2.56 0.96 -2.33
C ILE A 44 -2.58 1.56 -0.92
N GLU A 45 -2.79 2.87 -0.80
CA GLU A 45 -2.93 3.56 0.49
C GLU A 45 -4.15 3.08 1.27
N GLU A 46 -5.31 2.95 0.63
CA GLU A 46 -6.52 2.41 1.25
C GLU A 46 -6.32 0.96 1.74
N GLU A 47 -5.59 0.16 0.96
CA GLU A 47 -5.31 -1.23 1.27
C GLU A 47 -4.32 -1.34 2.44
N LEU A 48 -3.26 -0.52 2.46
CA LEU A 48 -2.33 -0.39 3.59
C LEU A 48 -3.03 0.07 4.87
N ASN A 49 -3.95 1.04 4.78
CA ASN A 49 -4.73 1.49 5.92
C ASN A 49 -5.63 0.37 6.45
N SER A 50 -6.31 -0.36 5.56
CA SER A 50 -7.15 -1.50 5.93
C SER A 50 -6.35 -2.62 6.62
N LEU A 51 -5.18 -2.95 6.09
CA LEU A 51 -4.26 -3.93 6.67
C LEU A 51 -3.73 -3.47 8.03
N ASN A 52 -3.35 -2.20 8.19
CA ASN A 52 -2.94 -1.65 9.49
C ASN A 52 -4.08 -1.67 10.51
N GLN A 53 -5.32 -1.39 10.11
CA GLN A 53 -6.48 -1.51 10.99
C GLN A 53 -6.72 -2.95 11.43
N LEU A 54 -6.60 -3.92 10.52
CA LEU A 54 -6.65 -5.35 10.84
C LEU A 54 -5.53 -5.74 11.81
N LEU A 55 -4.30 -5.32 11.53
CA LEU A 55 -3.13 -5.56 12.37
C LEU A 55 -3.36 -5.03 13.80
N ARG A 56 -3.89 -3.81 13.91
CA ARG A 56 -4.21 -3.16 15.19
C ARG A 56 -5.33 -3.87 15.93
N LYS A 57 -6.38 -4.33 15.23
CA LYS A 57 -7.44 -5.14 15.83
C LYS A 57 -6.89 -6.45 16.39
N ILE A 58 -6.07 -7.16 15.62
CA ILE A 58 -5.45 -8.42 16.04
C ILE A 58 -4.52 -8.19 17.23
N ALA A 59 -3.67 -7.15 17.18
CA ALA A 59 -2.77 -6.81 18.28
C ALA A 59 -3.50 -6.36 19.55
N GLY A 60 -4.64 -5.67 19.41
CA GLY A 60 -5.47 -5.23 20.53
C GLY A 60 -6.34 -6.32 21.15
N GLN A 61 -6.66 -7.39 20.39
CA GLN A 61 -7.44 -8.52 20.91
C GLN A 61 -6.62 -9.49 21.78
N THR A 62 -5.29 -9.46 21.71
CA THR A 62 -4.41 -10.32 22.54
C THR A 62 -4.24 -9.83 23.99
N GLN A 63 -4.83 -8.69 24.38
CA GLN A 63 -4.70 -8.13 25.74
C GLN A 63 -5.96 -8.28 26.62
N LYS A 64 -6.94 -9.11 26.25
CA LYS A 64 -8.12 -9.39 27.09
C LYS A 64 -8.20 -10.84 27.54
#